data_AF-A0A3M2T0E0-F1
#
_entry.id   AF-A0A3M2T0E0-F1
#
_cell.length_a   1.000
_cell.length_b   1.000
_cell.length_c   1.000
_cell.angle_alpha   90.00
_cell.angle_beta   90.00
_cell.angle_gamma   90.00
#
_symmetry.space_group_name_H-M   'P 1'
#
loop_
_entity.id
_entity.type
_entity.pdbx_description
1 polymer ?
#
loop_
_entity_poly.entity_id
_entity_poly.type
_entity_poly.pdbx_seq_one_letter_code
_entity_poly.pdbx_strand_id
1 'polypeptide(L)'
;MRGLRLLLSAAVSASLLASVDAGQKQKPLPDRLPGTLALDSDREPLTFNYSTLNPDESNWIALYRASAGPVGEANAPPSLAWEYARERQGSVHLAVNETADLAPGEYQAYFLAQNGYHWLARPVNVMLAGHSVNVDSDLHFPVDHATLHNARQLEQYSARVDGLLLGQASAGASFQKLDGASWVRVDANGTVSGMPGILAPRRSQVVVQATADTGARTTIHLTIPVRRVHQGLVRDLRILSMNLWHGGTQVRDYHEKQLRFILDSGADILGLQETTSDHATRLGRALGWYHWQSGKSVGVVSRYPIVEEYGEITRAGGVRIDLDSGRAGIVPSQQLNFWTIHAGAYPYGPYGFCFDNLTAEQVLENEAQSGRIPQVKKTLAGIQGQLADAQSVPVAFTGDFNAPSHLDWVEAAREQNCGVAGFEWPTSVLMAENGLVDSFRVAHPDPALDPGNTWSPILPRHDGVTGPPEPQDRIDFIYHKGALHVVDSRRLVAGTPSPVPNHAGNEWTSDHAAVLTHFRVQ
;
A
#
# COMPACT_ATOMS: atom_id res chain seq x y z
N MET A 1 -27.58 14.81 29.13
CA MET A 1 -27.94 15.30 27.77
C MET A 1 -27.14 16.55 27.47
N ARG A 2 -25.98 16.40 26.83
CA ARG A 2 -25.22 17.47 26.20
C ARG A 2 -24.69 16.89 24.89
N GLY A 3 -25.10 17.51 23.79
CA GLY A 3 -24.94 17.00 22.44
C GLY A 3 -23.47 16.91 22.01
N LEU A 4 -23.15 15.77 21.40
CA LEU A 4 -21.94 15.52 20.65
C LEU A 4 -22.00 16.38 19.37
N ARG A 5 -21.13 17.38 19.24
CA ARG A 5 -20.98 18.12 17.98
C ARG A 5 -19.94 17.41 17.14
N LEU A 6 -20.38 16.76 16.05
CA LEU A 6 -19.49 16.44 14.94
C LEU A 6 -19.01 17.75 14.31
N LEU A 7 -17.70 17.92 14.19
CA LEU A 7 -17.09 18.91 13.29
C LEU A 7 -16.46 18.11 12.14
N LEU A 8 -17.13 18.06 10.98
CA LEU A 8 -16.46 17.66 9.74
C LEU A 8 -15.91 18.91 9.07
N SER A 9 -14.63 18.88 8.72
CA SER A 9 -14.03 19.79 7.74
C SER A 9 -14.10 19.13 6.36
N ALA A 10 -14.96 19.65 5.47
CA ALA A 10 -15.02 19.21 4.08
C ALA A 10 -14.02 20.02 3.24
N ALA A 11 -12.98 19.37 2.71
CA ALA A 11 -12.12 19.96 1.69
C ALA A 11 -12.68 19.65 0.29
N VAL A 12 -13.07 20.67 -0.46
CA VAL A 12 -13.56 20.56 -1.84
C VAL A 12 -12.42 20.84 -2.81
N SER A 13 -11.96 19.82 -3.54
CA SER A 13 -11.08 20.00 -4.71
C SER A 13 -11.92 19.94 -5.98
N ALA A 14 -12.19 21.12 -6.59
CA ALA A 14 -12.73 21.19 -7.94
C ALA A 14 -11.57 21.10 -8.94
N SER A 15 -11.33 19.92 -9.51
CA SER A 15 -10.35 19.75 -10.58
C SER A 15 -11.07 19.35 -11.87
N LEU A 16 -11.06 20.26 -12.86
CA LEU A 16 -11.28 19.89 -14.26
C LEU A 16 -10.00 19.24 -14.77
N LEU A 17 -10.04 18.00 -15.25
CA LEU A 17 -9.05 17.52 -16.21
C LEU A 17 -9.65 16.45 -17.13
N ALA A 18 -9.20 16.53 -18.38
CA ALA A 18 -9.69 15.83 -19.55
C ALA A 18 -9.29 14.34 -19.59
N SER A 19 -10.15 13.59 -20.28
CA SER A 19 -10.15 12.17 -20.66
C SER A 19 -8.84 11.57 -21.18
N VAL A 20 -8.60 10.27 -20.92
CA VAL A 20 -8.63 9.17 -21.94
C VAL A 20 -9.00 7.82 -21.27
N ASP A 21 -9.88 7.09 -21.99
CA ASP A 21 -10.60 5.81 -21.80
C ASP A 21 -9.68 4.56 -22.05
N ALA A 22 -10.02 3.27 -21.88
CA ALA A 22 -11.32 2.59 -21.84
C ALA A 22 -11.26 1.18 -21.21
N GLY A 23 -12.38 0.78 -20.63
CA GLY A 23 -12.63 -0.60 -20.17
C GLY A 23 -14.06 -0.93 -19.73
N GLN A 24 -14.98 0.03 -19.66
CA GLN A 24 -16.43 -0.17 -19.80
C GLN A 24 -16.96 1.06 -20.54
N LYS A 25 -17.76 0.87 -21.60
CA LYS A 25 -18.30 1.97 -22.40
C LYS A 25 -19.19 2.87 -21.52
N GLN A 26 -18.61 3.92 -20.95
CA GLN A 26 -19.35 5.01 -20.34
C GLN A 26 -20.10 5.75 -21.45
N LYS A 27 -21.41 5.89 -21.28
CA LYS A 27 -22.20 6.79 -22.12
C LYS A 27 -21.67 8.21 -21.87
N PRO A 28 -21.27 8.97 -22.91
CA PRO A 28 -20.73 10.31 -22.72
C PRO A 28 -21.77 11.18 -22.00
N LEU A 29 -21.30 11.94 -21.00
CA LEU A 29 -22.14 12.85 -20.23
C LEU A 29 -22.78 13.89 -21.17
N PRO A 30 -24.09 14.16 -21.05
CA PRO A 30 -24.74 15.17 -21.88
C PRO A 30 -24.12 16.56 -21.62
N ASP A 31 -23.95 17.35 -22.68
CA ASP A 31 -23.25 18.65 -22.68
C ASP A 31 -23.87 19.71 -21.74
N ARG A 32 -25.06 19.46 -21.19
CA ARG A 32 -25.70 20.29 -20.16
C ARG A 32 -26.68 19.47 -19.32
N LEU A 33 -26.42 19.33 -18.03
CA LEU A 33 -27.38 18.79 -17.05
C LEU A 33 -28.33 19.91 -16.58
N PRO A 34 -29.58 19.59 -16.21
CA PRO A 34 -30.63 20.58 -15.91
C PRO A 34 -30.46 21.30 -14.57
N GLY A 35 -29.40 21.03 -13.81
CA GLY A 35 -29.25 21.50 -12.44
C GLY A 35 -27.81 21.55 -11.93
N THR A 36 -27.68 21.95 -10.67
CA THR A 36 -26.42 22.00 -9.92
C THR A 36 -26.55 21.24 -8.61
N LEU A 37 -25.43 20.71 -8.15
CA LEU A 37 -25.26 20.12 -6.84
C LEU A 37 -23.91 20.60 -6.29
N ALA A 38 -23.89 21.03 -5.05
CA ALA A 38 -22.68 21.45 -4.36
C ALA A 38 -22.78 21.06 -2.89
N LEU A 39 -21.68 20.58 -2.31
CA LEU A 39 -21.56 20.39 -0.87
C LEU A 39 -21.45 21.76 -0.19
N ASP A 40 -22.26 22.00 0.84
CA ASP A 40 -22.20 23.20 1.68
C ASP A 40 -21.29 22.92 2.88
N SER A 41 -20.02 23.34 2.78
CA SER A 41 -19.00 23.09 3.82
C SER A 41 -19.18 23.92 5.09
N ASP A 42 -20.03 24.94 5.06
CA ASP A 42 -20.25 25.87 6.19
C ASP A 42 -21.45 25.44 7.07
N ARG A 43 -22.13 24.35 6.68
CA ARG A 43 -23.30 23.78 7.37
C ARG A 43 -22.97 22.42 7.99
N GLU A 44 -24.01 21.78 8.52
CA GLU A 44 -23.92 20.42 9.02
C GLU A 44 -23.34 19.48 7.94
N PRO A 45 -22.48 18.51 8.31
CA PRO A 45 -21.81 17.65 7.34
C PRO A 45 -22.80 16.93 6.42
N LEU A 46 -22.41 16.68 5.16
CA LEU A 46 -23.30 16.09 4.16
C LEU A 46 -24.57 16.92 3.87
N THR A 47 -24.48 18.25 4.03
CA THR A 47 -25.48 19.19 3.52
C THR A 47 -25.15 19.59 2.09
N PHE A 48 -26.11 19.47 1.18
CA PHE A 48 -25.94 19.79 -0.22
C PHE A 48 -26.92 20.88 -0.66
N ASN A 49 -26.38 21.92 -1.28
CA ASN A 49 -27.17 22.91 -2.00
C ASN A 49 -27.39 22.44 -3.43
N TYR A 50 -28.63 22.52 -3.89
CA TYR A 50 -29.03 22.04 -5.21
C TYR A 50 -29.93 23.03 -5.93
N SER A 51 -29.93 22.95 -7.25
CA SER A 51 -30.93 23.60 -8.11
C SER A 51 -31.23 22.71 -9.32
N THR A 52 -32.45 22.78 -9.85
CA THR A 52 -32.86 22.06 -11.06
C THR A 52 -33.92 22.86 -11.82
N LEU A 53 -33.87 22.79 -13.15
CA LEU A 53 -34.94 23.32 -14.01
C LEU A 53 -36.19 22.44 -13.99
N ASN A 54 -36.08 21.21 -13.49
CA ASN A 54 -37.10 20.18 -13.48
C ASN A 54 -37.43 19.73 -12.03
N PRO A 55 -38.10 20.57 -11.21
CA PRO A 55 -38.54 20.16 -9.88
C PRO A 55 -39.58 19.04 -9.97
N ASP A 56 -39.53 18.11 -9.03
CA ASP A 56 -40.42 16.95 -8.93
C ASP A 56 -40.38 16.41 -7.50
N GLU A 57 -41.54 16.01 -6.97
CA GLU A 57 -41.70 15.46 -5.61
C GLU A 57 -40.82 14.23 -5.33
N SER A 58 -40.37 13.55 -6.39
CA SER A 58 -39.56 12.32 -6.34
C SER A 58 -38.09 12.53 -6.70
N ASN A 59 -37.63 13.77 -6.89
CA ASN A 59 -36.20 14.06 -7.05
C ASN A 59 -35.47 13.87 -5.72
N TRP A 60 -34.25 13.34 -5.75
CA TRP A 60 -33.56 12.90 -4.54
C TRP A 60 -32.04 13.06 -4.66
N ILE A 61 -31.39 13.29 -3.52
CA ILE A 61 -29.93 13.33 -3.42
C ILE A 61 -29.48 12.11 -2.64
N ALA A 62 -28.46 11.42 -3.13
CA ALA A 62 -27.98 10.17 -2.56
C ALA A 62 -26.46 10.10 -2.50
N LEU A 63 -25.95 9.49 -1.44
CA LEU A 63 -24.52 9.27 -1.18
C LEU A 63 -24.14 7.82 -1.46
N TYR A 64 -23.05 7.62 -2.19
CA TYR A 64 -22.47 6.30 -2.51
C TYR A 64 -20.97 6.32 -2.23
N ARG A 65 -20.36 5.14 -2.04
CA ARG A 65 -18.89 5.02 -2.11
C ARG A 65 -18.44 5.42 -3.52
N ALA A 66 -17.23 5.97 -3.64
CA ALA A 66 -16.67 6.34 -4.94
C ALA A 66 -16.77 5.17 -5.94
N SER A 67 -17.23 5.47 -7.16
CA SER A 67 -17.44 4.50 -8.24
C SER A 67 -18.52 3.43 -8.03
N ALA A 68 -19.21 3.40 -6.90
CA ALA A 68 -20.34 2.48 -6.64
C ALA A 68 -21.72 3.12 -6.86
N GLY A 69 -21.76 4.42 -7.18
CA GLY A 69 -23.00 5.13 -7.50
C GLY A 69 -23.52 4.84 -8.91
N PRO A 70 -24.57 5.54 -9.36
CA PRO A 70 -25.16 5.39 -10.69
C PRO A 70 -24.29 5.97 -11.80
N VAL A 71 -23.05 5.49 -11.93
CA VAL A 71 -22.07 5.89 -12.94
C VAL A 71 -22.66 5.66 -14.34
N GLY A 72 -22.69 6.70 -15.17
CA GLY A 72 -23.28 6.63 -16.50
C GLY A 72 -24.81 6.53 -16.52
N GLU A 73 -25.48 6.94 -15.42
CA GLU A 73 -26.94 6.87 -15.23
C GLU A 73 -27.51 5.44 -15.25
N ALA A 74 -26.67 4.44 -14.96
CA ALA A 74 -27.07 3.05 -14.82
C ALA A 74 -27.61 2.75 -13.41
N ASN A 75 -28.29 1.62 -13.25
CA ASN A 75 -28.76 1.13 -11.95
C ASN A 75 -27.58 0.92 -11.00
N ALA A 76 -27.74 1.31 -9.73
CA ALA A 76 -26.72 1.23 -8.70
C ALA A 76 -27.18 0.35 -7.53
N PRO A 77 -26.26 -0.16 -6.70
CA PRO A 77 -26.58 -0.71 -5.38
C PRO A 77 -27.36 0.30 -4.52
N PRO A 78 -27.97 -0.11 -3.39
CA PRO A 78 -28.62 0.83 -2.48
C PRO A 78 -27.67 1.96 -2.03
N SER A 79 -28.19 3.19 -1.96
CA SER A 79 -27.43 4.33 -1.45
C SER A 79 -27.15 4.19 0.05
N LEU A 80 -26.06 4.78 0.51
CA LEU A 80 -25.65 4.74 1.92
C LEU A 80 -26.47 5.69 2.78
N ALA A 81 -26.86 6.82 2.19
CA ALA A 81 -27.77 7.81 2.75
C ALA A 81 -28.45 8.53 1.58
N TRP A 82 -29.68 8.97 1.78
CA TRP A 82 -30.41 9.74 0.77
C TRP A 82 -31.53 10.55 1.38
N GLU A 83 -31.92 11.63 0.70
CA GLU A 83 -33.08 12.45 1.04
C GLU A 83 -33.73 13.06 -0.20
N TYR A 84 -35.01 13.42 -0.09
CA TYR A 84 -35.74 14.07 -1.18
C TYR A 84 -35.34 15.55 -1.37
N ALA A 85 -35.16 15.92 -2.64
CA ALA A 85 -34.74 17.25 -3.11
C ALA A 85 -35.76 17.76 -4.14
N ARG A 86 -36.96 18.07 -3.64
CA ARG A 86 -38.20 18.23 -4.43
C ARG A 86 -38.31 19.55 -5.18
N GLU A 87 -37.74 20.59 -4.59
CA GLU A 87 -37.97 21.97 -5.01
C GLU A 87 -37.08 22.37 -6.19
N ARG A 88 -37.38 23.53 -6.80
CA ARG A 88 -36.54 24.09 -7.88
C ARG A 88 -35.12 24.40 -7.39
N GLN A 89 -34.96 24.77 -6.14
CA GLN A 89 -33.68 24.98 -5.47
C GLN A 89 -33.85 24.80 -3.96
N GLY A 90 -32.81 24.34 -3.28
CA GLY A 90 -32.87 24.11 -1.85
C GLY A 90 -31.56 23.61 -1.26
N SER A 91 -31.63 23.24 0.02
CA SER A 91 -30.54 22.65 0.78
C SER A 91 -31.06 21.40 1.45
N VAL A 92 -30.35 20.28 1.31
CA VAL A 92 -30.74 18.97 1.86
C VAL A 92 -29.56 18.41 2.65
N HIS A 93 -29.80 18.09 3.91
CA HIS A 93 -28.86 17.35 4.75
C HIS A 93 -29.17 15.86 4.64
N LEU A 94 -28.19 15.04 4.29
CA LEU A 94 -28.35 13.60 4.26
C LEU A 94 -28.14 13.04 5.67
N ALA A 95 -29.24 12.65 6.31
CA ALA A 95 -29.16 11.97 7.59
C ALA A 95 -28.54 10.58 7.41
N VAL A 96 -27.39 10.37 8.03
CA VAL A 96 -26.72 9.07 8.07
C VAL A 96 -27.13 8.39 9.36
N ASN A 97 -27.85 7.28 9.27
CA ASN A 97 -28.26 6.54 10.47
C ASN A 97 -27.01 6.06 11.24
N GLU A 98 -27.09 5.99 12.57
CA GLU A 98 -25.98 5.55 13.45
C GLU A 98 -25.45 4.15 13.15
N THR A 99 -26.19 3.34 12.37
CA THR A 99 -25.79 2.00 11.89
C THR A 99 -25.20 1.99 10.48
N ALA A 100 -25.28 3.10 9.75
CA ALA A 100 -24.58 3.28 8.48
C ALA A 100 -23.15 3.72 8.80
N ASP A 101 -22.29 2.74 9.07
CA ASP A 101 -20.83 2.91 9.26
C ASP A 101 -20.20 3.55 8.01
N LEU A 102 -20.30 4.88 7.89
CA LEU A 102 -19.54 5.65 6.91
C LEU A 102 -18.09 5.71 7.35
N ALA A 103 -17.32 4.71 6.90
CA ALA A 103 -15.89 4.69 7.05
C ALA A 103 -15.22 5.93 6.43
N PRO A 104 -14.04 6.33 6.90
CA PRO A 104 -13.25 7.35 6.22
C PRO A 104 -12.96 6.94 4.78
N GLY A 105 -13.03 7.87 3.83
CA GLY A 105 -12.77 7.60 2.42
C GLY A 105 -13.51 8.49 1.45
N GLU A 106 -13.41 8.15 0.17
CA GLU A 106 -14.06 8.87 -0.92
C GLU A 106 -15.48 8.36 -1.17
N TYR A 107 -16.38 9.33 -1.30
CA TYR A 107 -17.78 9.16 -1.58
C TYR A 107 -18.18 10.06 -2.74
N GLN A 108 -19.32 9.75 -3.36
CA GLN A 108 -19.91 10.57 -4.41
C GLN A 108 -21.38 10.79 -4.10
N ALA A 109 -21.79 12.07 -4.12
CA ALA A 109 -23.17 12.48 -4.01
C ALA A 109 -23.76 12.73 -5.39
N TYR A 110 -24.97 12.22 -5.63
CA TYR A 110 -25.67 12.33 -6.90
C TYR A 110 -27.01 13.02 -6.67
N PHE A 111 -27.37 13.95 -7.55
CA PHE A 111 -28.71 14.52 -7.61
C PHE A 111 -29.49 13.84 -8.73
N LEU A 112 -30.55 13.14 -8.39
CA LEU A 112 -31.20 12.13 -9.22
C LEU A 112 -32.68 12.43 -9.45
N ALA A 113 -33.16 12.15 -10.66
CA ALA A 113 -34.53 12.44 -11.09
C ALA A 113 -35.50 11.31 -10.70
N GLN A 114 -36.66 11.68 -10.15
CA GLN A 114 -37.88 10.85 -10.11
C GLN A 114 -37.70 9.40 -9.60
N ASN A 115 -37.07 9.20 -8.45
CA ASN A 115 -36.70 7.88 -7.88
C ASN A 115 -35.87 6.97 -8.83
N GLY A 116 -35.33 7.53 -9.91
CA GLY A 116 -34.46 6.84 -10.87
C GLY A 116 -32.99 7.21 -10.69
N TYR A 117 -32.18 6.82 -11.66
CA TYR A 117 -30.72 7.00 -11.65
C TYR A 117 -30.20 8.02 -12.68
N HIS A 118 -31.11 8.74 -13.35
CA HIS A 118 -30.76 9.85 -14.23
C HIS A 118 -30.31 11.06 -13.44
N TRP A 119 -29.22 11.69 -13.87
CA TRP A 119 -28.58 12.78 -13.15
C TRP A 119 -29.26 14.10 -13.50
N LEU A 120 -29.59 14.88 -12.47
CA LEU A 120 -30.03 16.26 -12.61
C LEU A 120 -28.86 17.24 -12.55
N ALA A 121 -27.74 16.84 -11.94
CA ALA A 121 -26.53 17.64 -11.81
C ALA A 121 -25.29 16.75 -11.85
N ARG A 122 -24.11 17.37 -12.05
CA ARG A 122 -22.85 16.62 -11.98
C ARG A 122 -22.66 16.07 -10.56
N PRO A 123 -22.22 14.81 -10.40
CA PRO A 123 -21.94 14.25 -9.08
C PRO A 123 -20.84 15.04 -8.38
N VAL A 124 -20.95 15.13 -7.06
CA VAL A 124 -19.98 15.83 -6.21
C VAL A 124 -19.19 14.80 -5.42
N ASN A 125 -17.87 14.86 -5.50
CA ASN A 125 -17.00 14.04 -4.67
C ASN A 125 -17.01 14.57 -3.23
N VAL A 126 -17.09 13.65 -2.27
CA VAL A 126 -17.15 13.94 -0.84
C VAL A 126 -16.08 13.09 -0.15
N MET A 127 -15.18 13.71 0.58
CA MET A 127 -14.19 12.99 1.39
C MET A 127 -14.65 12.99 2.85
N LEU A 128 -14.79 11.80 3.44
CA LEU A 128 -15.01 11.65 4.87
C LEU A 128 -13.68 11.37 5.56
N ALA A 129 -13.23 12.30 6.40
CA ALA A 129 -12.00 12.13 7.19
C ALA A 129 -12.28 11.32 8.46
N GLY A 130 -11.40 10.37 8.76
CA GLY A 130 -11.49 9.55 9.97
C GLY A 130 -10.99 10.27 11.19
N HIS A 131 -11.79 10.23 12.25
CA HIS A 131 -11.33 10.56 13.60
C HIS A 131 -10.83 9.28 14.27
N SER A 132 -9.51 9.13 14.38
CA SER A 132 -8.88 8.31 15.40
C SER A 132 -9.03 9.02 16.74
N VAL A 133 -9.56 8.33 17.74
CA VAL A 133 -9.53 8.81 19.12
C VAL A 133 -8.15 8.50 19.70
N ASN A 134 -7.28 9.51 19.73
CA ASN A 134 -6.25 9.71 20.75
C ASN A 134 -6.36 11.18 21.18
N VAL A 135 -7.06 11.44 22.29
CA VAL A 135 -7.45 12.79 22.76
C VAL A 135 -6.30 13.47 23.52
N ASP A 136 -5.03 13.27 23.13
CA ASP A 136 -3.94 13.97 23.82
C ASP A 136 -2.73 14.37 22.95
N SER A 137 -2.84 14.33 21.62
CA SER A 137 -1.88 15.08 20.82
C SER A 137 -2.47 15.57 19.51
N ASP A 138 -2.67 16.88 19.42
CA ASP A 138 -2.84 17.62 18.16
C ASP A 138 -1.69 17.37 17.17
N LEU A 139 -0.60 16.71 17.61
CA LEU A 139 0.65 16.50 16.90
C LEU A 139 1.45 15.29 17.44
N HIS A 140 1.72 14.25 16.64
CA HIS A 140 2.55 13.09 17.05
C HIS A 140 3.30 12.42 15.89
N PHE A 141 4.29 11.58 16.21
CA PHE A 141 4.94 10.68 15.26
C PHE A 141 4.40 9.24 15.44
N PRO A 142 4.41 8.39 14.40
CA PRO A 142 3.91 7.00 14.50
C PRO A 142 4.79 6.10 15.40
N VAL A 143 6.04 6.53 15.65
CA VAL A 143 7.06 5.85 16.47
C VAL A 143 7.91 6.88 17.24
N ASP A 144 8.44 6.48 18.39
CA ASP A 144 9.37 7.31 19.17
C ASP A 144 10.78 7.32 18.58
N HIS A 145 11.15 6.24 17.88
CA HIS A 145 12.48 6.02 17.32
C HIS A 145 12.39 5.60 15.85
N ALA A 146 13.17 6.25 14.99
CA ALA A 146 13.32 5.84 13.59
C ALA A 146 14.79 5.80 13.17
N THR A 147 15.12 4.88 12.26
CA THR A 147 16.43 4.84 11.62
C THR A 147 16.31 5.41 10.21
N LEU A 148 17.11 6.43 9.87
CA LEU A 148 17.18 7.00 8.52
C LEU A 148 18.16 6.21 7.64
N HIS A 149 18.21 6.51 6.34
CA HIS A 149 19.18 5.87 5.45
C HIS A 149 20.63 6.17 5.85
N ASN A 150 21.55 5.33 5.37
CA ASN A 150 22.96 5.44 5.70
C ASN A 150 23.54 6.76 5.18
N ALA A 151 24.45 7.35 5.95
CA ALA A 151 25.37 8.40 5.52
C ALA A 151 26.76 7.80 5.30
N ARG A 152 27.61 8.46 4.52
CA ARG A 152 29.04 8.12 4.40
C ARG A 152 29.90 9.33 4.76
N GLN A 153 31.00 9.06 5.46
CA GLN A 153 31.94 10.11 5.85
C GLN A 153 32.41 10.94 4.64
N LEU A 154 32.43 12.26 4.82
CA LEU A 154 32.84 13.24 3.82
C LEU A 154 31.91 13.34 2.60
N GLU A 155 30.66 12.89 2.72
CA GLU A 155 29.63 13.03 1.69
C GLU A 155 28.42 13.78 2.23
N GLN A 156 27.77 14.53 1.33
CA GLN A 156 26.55 15.24 1.67
C GLN A 156 25.44 14.24 1.97
N TYR A 157 24.67 14.56 2.99
CA TYR A 157 23.55 13.76 3.48
C TYR A 157 22.30 14.63 3.56
N SER A 158 21.16 14.07 3.16
CA SER A 158 19.85 14.70 3.27
C SER A 158 18.76 13.64 3.39
N ALA A 159 17.86 13.81 4.35
CA ALA A 159 16.67 12.98 4.53
C ALA A 159 15.48 13.88 4.96
N ARG A 160 14.26 13.39 4.75
CA ARG A 160 13.02 14.10 5.12
C ARG A 160 12.29 13.34 6.21
N VAL A 161 11.77 14.06 7.21
CA VAL A 161 10.99 13.47 8.32
C VAL A 161 9.65 14.16 8.56
N ASP A 162 9.35 15.22 7.80
CA ASP A 162 8.12 15.99 7.93
C ASP A 162 6.88 15.17 7.61
N GLY A 163 6.96 14.28 6.62
CA GLY A 163 5.86 13.39 6.25
C GLY A 163 5.49 12.35 7.33
N LEU A 164 6.34 12.15 8.35
CA LEU A 164 6.05 11.26 9.47
C LEU A 164 5.18 11.92 10.54
N LEU A 165 5.00 13.23 10.49
CA LEU A 165 4.23 13.96 11.48
C LEU A 165 2.74 13.79 11.21
N LEU A 166 2.01 13.32 12.23
CA LEU A 166 0.59 13.05 12.21
C LEU A 166 -0.15 13.98 13.19
N GLY A 167 -1.47 13.96 13.12
CA GLY A 167 -2.35 14.84 13.90
C GLY A 167 -2.91 16.01 13.09
N GLN A 168 -3.99 16.61 13.59
CA GLN A 168 -4.73 17.68 12.90
C GLN A 168 -3.90 18.96 12.76
N ALA A 169 -2.95 19.21 13.67
CA ALA A 169 -2.08 20.40 13.64
C ALA A 169 -0.73 20.14 12.95
N SER A 170 -0.58 19.03 12.21
CA SER A 170 0.65 18.70 11.49
C SER A 170 0.90 19.64 10.29
N ALA A 171 -0.17 20.13 9.67
CA ALA A 171 -0.08 21.11 8.59
C ALA A 171 0.50 22.43 9.11
N GLY A 172 1.61 22.87 8.52
CA GLY A 172 2.31 24.10 8.92
C GLY A 172 3.29 23.93 10.08
N ALA A 173 3.40 22.72 10.65
CA ALA A 173 4.36 22.48 11.72
C ALA A 173 5.81 22.76 11.27
N SER A 174 6.59 23.34 12.18
CA SER A 174 8.01 23.62 11.98
C SER A 174 8.87 22.64 12.76
N PHE A 175 10.04 22.33 12.20
CA PHE A 175 10.98 21.36 12.77
C PHE A 175 12.26 22.02 13.26
N GLN A 176 12.83 21.49 14.33
CA GLN A 176 14.14 21.91 14.82
C GLN A 176 14.90 20.76 15.45
N LYS A 177 16.23 20.87 15.43
CA LYS A 177 17.12 19.97 16.16
C LYS A 177 17.15 20.40 17.62
N LEU A 178 16.74 19.51 18.53
CA LEU A 178 16.92 19.72 19.97
C LEU A 178 18.30 19.28 20.45
N ASP A 179 18.75 18.10 19.99
CA ASP A 179 20.01 17.52 20.41
C ASP A 179 20.58 16.58 19.32
N GLY A 180 21.85 16.21 19.45
CA GLY A 180 22.49 15.14 18.68
C GLY A 180 23.69 15.58 17.85
N ALA A 181 24.11 14.70 16.94
CA ALA A 181 25.40 14.77 16.25
C ALA A 181 25.67 16.16 15.63
N SER A 182 26.84 16.74 15.93
CA SER A 182 27.20 18.12 15.55
C SER A 182 27.24 18.37 14.05
N TRP A 183 27.44 17.32 13.25
CA TRP A 183 27.45 17.42 11.79
C TRP A 183 26.05 17.52 11.18
N VAL A 184 25.00 17.21 11.96
CA VAL A 184 23.60 17.22 11.52
C VAL A 184 22.91 18.54 11.86
N ARG A 185 22.16 19.03 10.88
CA ARG A 185 21.27 20.19 10.92
C ARG A 185 19.85 19.71 10.64
N VAL A 186 18.85 20.43 11.18
CA VAL A 186 17.44 20.17 10.90
C VAL A 186 16.81 21.50 10.53
N ASP A 187 16.30 21.58 9.31
CA ASP A 187 15.64 22.77 8.78
C ASP A 187 14.17 22.80 9.20
N ALA A 188 13.57 23.99 9.18
CA ALA A 188 12.18 24.21 9.60
C ALA A 188 11.15 23.38 8.82
N ASN A 189 11.49 22.89 7.63
CA ASN A 189 10.64 22.04 6.79
C ASN A 189 10.83 20.53 7.04
N GLY A 190 11.57 20.14 8.08
CA GLY A 190 11.84 18.73 8.40
C GLY A 190 12.95 18.08 7.57
N THR A 191 13.77 18.86 6.87
CA THR A 191 14.97 18.33 6.20
C THR A 191 16.08 18.11 7.23
N VAL A 192 16.54 16.87 7.37
CA VAL A 192 17.69 16.48 8.17
C VAL A 192 18.90 16.36 7.26
N SER A 193 19.89 17.24 7.40
CA SER A 193 21.01 17.34 6.46
C SER A 193 22.37 17.55 7.13
N GLY A 194 23.45 17.30 6.40
CA GLY A 194 24.81 17.55 6.89
C GLY A 194 25.88 16.75 6.14
N MET A 195 27.09 16.76 6.69
CA MET A 195 28.20 15.95 6.18
C MET A 195 29.01 15.37 7.35
N PRO A 196 28.97 14.05 7.60
CA PRO A 196 29.70 13.45 8.71
C PRO A 196 31.21 13.52 8.47
N GLY A 197 31.95 14.03 9.46
CA GLY A 197 33.42 14.03 9.44
C GLY A 197 34.05 12.65 9.72
N ILE A 198 35.37 12.56 9.60
CA ILE A 198 36.13 11.31 9.84
C ILE A 198 36.00 10.74 11.26
N LEU A 199 35.68 11.60 12.25
CA LEU A 199 35.48 11.21 13.64
C LEU A 199 34.00 10.94 13.98
N ALA A 200 33.07 11.09 13.03
CA ALA A 200 31.66 10.81 13.28
C ALA A 200 31.46 9.35 13.76
N PRO A 201 30.61 9.13 14.78
CA PRO A 201 30.34 7.79 15.27
C PRO A 201 29.61 6.95 14.22
N ARG A 202 29.76 5.62 14.27
CA ARG A 202 29.09 4.68 13.35
C ARG A 202 27.56 4.77 13.40
N ARG A 203 27.00 5.29 14.49
CA ARG A 203 25.59 5.62 14.66
C ARG A 203 25.51 7.02 15.25
N SER A 204 25.07 7.97 14.44
CA SER A 204 24.81 9.34 14.89
C SER A 204 23.35 9.43 15.34
N GLN A 205 23.13 9.99 16.53
CA GLN A 205 21.79 10.21 17.09
C GLN A 205 21.39 11.67 16.90
N VAL A 206 20.11 11.93 16.65
CA VAL A 206 19.53 13.27 16.52
C VAL A 206 18.13 13.27 17.12
N VAL A 207 17.82 14.26 17.95
CA VAL A 207 16.46 14.48 18.48
C VAL A 207 15.84 15.63 17.71
N VAL A 208 14.74 15.35 17.02
CA VAL A 208 13.98 16.33 16.25
C VAL A 208 12.70 16.66 16.99
N GLN A 209 12.40 17.95 17.14
CA GLN A 209 11.11 18.42 17.62
C GLN A 209 10.30 18.99 16.46
N ALA A 210 9.03 18.63 16.40
CA ALA A 210 8.03 19.32 15.61
C ALA A 210 7.20 20.23 16.53
N THR A 211 6.91 21.44 16.06
CA THR A 211 6.05 22.42 16.76
C THR A 211 4.97 22.90 15.79
N ALA A 212 3.71 22.66 16.14
CA ALA A 212 2.56 23.19 15.41
C ALA A 212 2.36 24.69 15.67
N ASP A 213 1.59 25.36 14.82
CA ASP A 213 1.24 26.78 14.98
C ASP A 213 0.48 27.08 16.29
N THR A 214 -0.24 26.08 16.81
CA THR A 214 -0.93 26.15 18.11
C THR A 214 0.04 26.15 19.30
N GLY A 215 1.32 25.86 19.07
CA GLY A 215 2.34 25.67 20.09
C GLY A 215 2.45 24.23 20.62
N ALA A 216 1.62 23.30 20.13
CA ALA A 216 1.76 21.87 20.43
C ALA A 216 3.11 21.34 19.94
N ARG A 217 3.75 20.45 20.71
CA ARG A 217 5.09 19.95 20.45
C ARG A 217 5.17 18.45 20.60
N THR A 218 5.95 17.82 19.73
CA THR A 218 6.28 16.39 19.82
C THR A 218 7.71 16.15 19.35
N THR A 219 8.29 15.00 19.68
CA THR A 219 9.70 14.69 19.39
C THR A 219 9.85 13.29 18.82
N ILE A 220 10.87 13.12 17.97
CA ILE A 220 11.31 11.81 17.47
C ILE A 220 12.83 11.68 17.61
N HIS A 221 13.27 10.48 17.98
CA HIS A 221 14.68 10.12 18.07
C HIS A 221 15.14 9.41 16.79
N LEU A 222 16.06 10.03 16.06
CA LEU A 222 16.57 9.55 14.79
C LEU A 222 17.96 8.96 14.93
N THR A 223 18.15 7.75 14.41
CA THR A 223 19.47 7.15 14.21
C THR A 223 19.89 7.26 12.74
N ILE A 224 21.08 7.79 12.48
CA ILE A 224 21.72 7.80 11.16
C ILE A 224 22.96 6.88 11.22
N PRO A 225 22.95 5.71 10.56
CA PRO A 225 24.14 4.89 10.42
C PRO A 225 25.18 5.61 9.55
N VAL A 226 26.43 5.69 9.99
CA VAL A 226 27.52 6.36 9.28
C VAL A 226 28.56 5.35 8.84
N ARG A 227 28.70 5.19 7.52
CA ARG A 227 29.73 4.37 6.87
C ARG A 227 31.05 5.11 6.80
N ARG A 228 32.16 4.37 6.93
CA ARG A 228 33.50 4.93 6.71
C ARG A 228 33.66 5.31 5.23
N VAL A 229 34.60 6.22 4.96
CA VAL A 229 34.91 6.71 3.59
C VAL A 229 35.11 5.59 2.56
N HIS A 230 35.69 4.47 2.97
CA HIS A 230 36.04 3.33 2.12
C HIS A 230 35.01 2.20 2.10
N GLN A 231 33.86 2.40 2.75
CA GLN A 231 32.81 1.39 2.84
C GLN A 231 31.69 1.68 1.85
N GLY A 232 31.13 0.63 1.27
CA GLY A 232 29.85 0.68 0.57
C GLY A 232 28.78 1.28 1.46
N LEU A 233 27.93 2.11 0.87
CA LEU A 233 26.83 2.79 1.55
C LEU A 233 25.83 1.77 2.09
N VAL A 234 25.52 0.75 1.28
CA VAL A 234 24.52 -0.29 1.56
C VAL A 234 25.15 -1.67 1.44
N ARG A 235 25.52 -2.25 2.59
CA ARG A 235 26.01 -3.63 2.68
C ARG A 235 24.91 -4.61 3.10
N ASP A 236 24.00 -4.12 3.93
CA ASP A 236 22.90 -4.88 4.50
C ASP A 236 21.62 -4.21 3.98
N LEU A 237 20.85 -4.95 3.19
CA LEU A 237 19.65 -4.48 2.50
C LEU A 237 18.45 -5.31 2.95
N ARG A 238 17.39 -4.66 3.44
CA ARG A 238 16.15 -5.32 3.82
C ARG A 238 15.04 -5.02 2.83
N ILE A 239 14.52 -6.05 2.18
CA ILE A 239 13.44 -5.95 1.20
C ILE A 239 12.17 -6.52 1.81
N LEU A 240 11.08 -5.77 1.75
CA LEU A 240 9.75 -6.18 2.20
C LEU A 240 8.81 -6.37 0.99
N SER A 241 8.11 -7.50 0.92
CA SER A 241 6.93 -7.68 0.06
C SER A 241 5.68 -7.58 0.91
N MET A 242 4.71 -6.76 0.51
CA MET A 242 3.48 -6.55 1.27
C MET A 242 2.28 -6.22 0.37
N ASN A 243 1.32 -7.14 0.28
CA ASN A 243 -0.02 -6.83 -0.19
C ASN A 243 -0.71 -5.95 0.86
N LEU A 244 -1.24 -4.80 0.42
CA LEU A 244 -1.84 -3.83 1.31
C LEU A 244 -3.30 -4.11 1.68
N TRP A 245 -3.98 -5.06 1.03
CA TRP A 245 -5.44 -5.27 1.16
C TRP A 245 -6.23 -3.99 0.86
N HIS A 246 -6.32 -3.66 -0.43
CA HIS A 246 -6.91 -2.42 -0.94
C HIS A 246 -6.33 -1.17 -0.25
N GLY A 247 -4.99 -1.06 -0.21
CA GLY A 247 -4.29 0.04 0.45
C GLY A 247 -4.30 0.04 1.97
N GLY A 248 -4.93 -0.94 2.61
CA GLY A 248 -5.13 -1.07 4.05
C GLY A 248 -6.46 -0.48 4.52
N THR A 249 -7.30 -0.03 3.59
CA THR A 249 -8.51 0.77 3.86
C THR A 249 -9.60 0.03 4.63
N GLN A 250 -9.47 -1.29 4.77
CA GLN A 250 -10.34 -2.12 5.59
C GLN A 250 -10.08 -1.97 7.10
N VAL A 251 -8.97 -1.34 7.49
CA VAL A 251 -8.58 -1.12 8.89
C VAL A 251 -8.56 0.37 9.21
N ARG A 252 -9.14 0.75 10.36
CA ARG A 252 -9.14 2.15 10.83
C ARG A 252 -7.71 2.59 11.12
N ASP A 253 -7.38 3.83 10.77
CA ASP A 253 -6.06 4.44 11.00
C ASP A 253 -4.91 3.71 10.29
N TYR A 254 -5.21 3.03 9.19
CA TYR A 254 -4.24 2.19 8.46
C TYR A 254 -2.98 2.94 8.04
N HIS A 255 -3.05 4.24 7.76
CA HIS A 255 -1.86 5.02 7.38
C HIS A 255 -0.82 5.07 8.49
N GLU A 256 -1.22 5.42 9.71
CA GLU A 256 -0.33 5.47 10.86
C GLU A 256 0.25 4.08 11.16
N LYS A 257 -0.60 3.05 11.17
CA LYS A 257 -0.22 1.67 11.44
C LYS A 257 0.77 1.12 10.41
N GLN A 258 0.57 1.43 9.13
CA GLN A 258 1.51 1.07 8.06
C GLN A 258 2.86 1.78 8.24
N LEU A 259 2.86 3.08 8.55
CA LEU A 259 4.12 3.81 8.81
C LEU A 259 4.88 3.21 9.98
N ARG A 260 4.20 2.94 11.09
CA ARG A 260 4.78 2.29 12.27
C ARG A 260 5.39 0.94 11.91
N PHE A 261 4.61 0.06 11.29
CA PHE A 261 5.06 -1.26 10.88
C PHE A 261 6.29 -1.19 9.96
N ILE A 262 6.27 -0.31 8.95
CA ILE A 262 7.40 -0.16 8.02
C ILE A 262 8.65 0.32 8.75
N LEU A 263 8.54 1.33 9.62
CA LEU A 263 9.67 1.87 10.38
C LEU A 263 10.26 0.83 11.35
N ASP A 264 9.41 0.11 12.08
CA ASP A 264 9.81 -0.91 13.05
C ASP A 264 10.38 -2.18 12.40
N SER A 265 9.90 -2.54 11.21
CA SER A 265 10.43 -3.68 10.44
C SER A 265 11.90 -3.49 10.04
N GLY A 266 12.35 -2.23 9.95
CA GLY A 266 13.68 -1.87 9.45
C GLY A 266 13.85 -2.07 7.94
N ALA A 267 12.76 -2.20 7.18
CA ALA A 267 12.81 -2.35 5.72
C ALA A 267 13.46 -1.14 5.04
N ASP A 268 14.17 -1.41 3.94
CA ASP A 268 14.85 -0.41 3.11
C ASP A 268 14.15 -0.19 1.76
N ILE A 269 13.61 -1.27 1.17
CA ILE A 269 12.84 -1.25 -0.08
C ILE A 269 11.56 -2.05 0.11
N LEU A 270 10.43 -1.51 -0.35
CA LEU A 270 9.11 -2.11 -0.30
C LEU A 270 8.64 -2.43 -1.72
N GLY A 271 8.29 -3.69 -1.97
CA GLY A 271 7.46 -4.11 -3.08
C GLY A 271 6.03 -4.27 -2.58
N LEU A 272 5.14 -3.40 -3.07
CA LEU A 272 3.77 -3.31 -2.59
C LEU A 272 2.80 -3.85 -3.65
N GLN A 273 1.74 -4.51 -3.18
CA GLN A 273 0.61 -4.99 -3.98
C GLN A 273 -0.70 -4.39 -3.45
N GLU A 274 -1.75 -4.39 -4.27
CA GLU A 274 -3.02 -3.73 -3.95
C GLU A 274 -2.90 -2.24 -3.64
N THR A 275 -2.00 -1.60 -4.39
CA THR A 275 -1.72 -0.17 -4.29
C THR A 275 -2.56 0.67 -5.25
N THR A 276 -3.76 0.21 -5.63
CA THR A 276 -4.62 0.96 -6.56
C THR A 276 -4.75 2.43 -6.15
N SER A 277 -4.80 3.35 -7.11
CA SER A 277 -4.69 4.80 -6.86
C SER A 277 -3.27 5.25 -6.45
N ASP A 278 -3.06 5.74 -5.23
CA ASP A 278 -1.86 6.49 -4.83
C ASP A 278 -1.14 5.90 -3.61
N HIS A 279 -1.41 4.65 -3.23
CA HIS A 279 -0.97 4.13 -1.94
C HIS A 279 0.55 4.03 -1.77
N ALA A 280 1.30 3.69 -2.83
CA ALA A 280 2.77 3.72 -2.77
C ALA A 280 3.29 5.17 -2.70
N THR A 281 2.66 6.09 -3.43
CA THR A 281 2.96 7.53 -3.38
C THR A 281 2.72 8.11 -1.99
N ARG A 282 1.58 7.78 -1.36
CA ARG A 282 1.23 8.19 0.00
C ARG A 282 2.29 7.72 1.00
N LEU A 283 2.65 6.43 0.97
CA LEU A 283 3.66 5.88 1.89
C LEU A 283 5.05 6.46 1.62
N GLY A 284 5.46 6.58 0.36
CA GLY A 284 6.75 7.17 -0.01
C GLY A 284 6.89 8.62 0.44
N ARG A 285 5.86 9.45 0.23
CA ARG A 285 5.84 10.85 0.70
C ARG A 285 5.92 10.95 2.22
N ALA A 286 5.12 10.14 2.93
CA ALA A 286 5.13 10.14 4.38
C ALA A 286 6.48 9.70 4.96
N LEU A 287 7.09 8.64 4.42
CA LEU A 287 8.41 8.17 4.85
C LEU A 287 9.56 9.10 4.43
N GLY A 288 9.32 10.04 3.51
CA GLY A 288 10.37 10.83 2.87
C GLY A 288 11.26 10.02 1.92
N TRP A 289 10.71 8.95 1.34
CA TRP A 289 11.41 7.97 0.49
C TRP A 289 11.05 8.15 -0.99
N TYR A 290 11.92 7.64 -1.86
CA TYR A 290 11.64 7.55 -3.29
C TYR A 290 10.51 6.55 -3.52
N HIS A 291 9.67 6.79 -4.51
CA HIS A 291 8.56 5.91 -4.82
C HIS A 291 8.23 5.90 -6.30
N TRP A 292 7.65 4.79 -6.72
CA TRP A 292 7.04 4.60 -8.02
C TRP A 292 5.67 3.93 -7.84
N GLN A 293 4.67 4.43 -8.53
CA GLN A 293 3.29 3.95 -8.46
C GLN A 293 2.86 3.50 -9.85
N SER A 294 2.45 2.23 -9.97
CA SER A 294 1.81 1.71 -11.17
C SER A 294 0.40 2.28 -11.30
N GLY A 295 -0.10 2.41 -12.54
CA GLY A 295 -1.53 2.61 -12.80
C GLY A 295 -2.38 1.36 -12.55
N LYS A 296 -1.76 0.25 -12.11
CA LYS A 296 -2.41 -1.01 -11.76
C LYS A 296 -2.39 -1.22 -10.25
N SER A 297 -1.94 -2.39 -9.80
CA SER A 297 -2.07 -2.87 -8.42
C SER A 297 -0.72 -3.13 -7.75
N VAL A 298 0.33 -2.42 -8.18
CA VAL A 298 1.68 -2.56 -7.63
C VAL A 298 2.39 -1.22 -7.43
N GLY A 299 3.35 -1.17 -6.51
CA GLY A 299 4.16 0.01 -6.29
C GLY A 299 5.48 -0.31 -5.62
N VAL A 300 6.43 0.61 -5.72
CA VAL A 300 7.76 0.49 -5.11
C VAL A 300 8.00 1.71 -4.23
N VAL A 301 8.52 1.49 -3.03
CA VAL A 301 8.97 2.56 -2.13
C VAL A 301 10.38 2.21 -1.66
N SER A 302 11.32 3.15 -1.76
CA SER A 302 12.75 2.90 -1.55
C SER A 302 13.39 4.03 -0.77
N ARG A 303 14.14 3.68 0.28
CA ARG A 303 15.05 4.61 0.99
C ARG A 303 16.10 5.22 0.07
N TYR A 304 16.40 4.55 -1.03
CA TYR A 304 17.47 4.89 -1.97
C TYR A 304 16.92 5.39 -3.31
N PRO A 305 17.66 6.25 -4.05
CA PRO A 305 17.18 6.86 -5.29
C PRO A 305 16.71 5.84 -6.32
N ILE A 306 15.53 6.08 -6.88
CA ILE A 306 15.09 5.45 -8.13
C ILE A 306 15.74 6.22 -9.27
N VAL A 307 16.62 5.56 -10.01
CA VAL A 307 17.41 6.18 -11.10
C VAL A 307 16.90 5.83 -12.48
N GLU A 308 16.00 4.85 -12.58
CA GLU A 308 15.31 4.49 -13.81
C GLU A 308 13.96 3.85 -13.48
N GLU A 309 12.93 4.18 -14.27
CA GLU A 309 11.63 3.53 -14.20
C GLU A 309 11.48 2.61 -15.42
N TYR A 310 11.40 1.29 -15.20
CA TYR A 310 11.15 0.34 -16.29
C TYR A 310 9.69 0.32 -16.71
N GLY A 311 8.80 0.84 -15.87
CA GLY A 311 7.37 0.84 -16.09
C GLY A 311 6.76 -0.52 -15.79
N GLU A 312 5.71 -0.86 -16.53
CA GLU A 312 4.88 -2.03 -16.26
C GLU A 312 5.02 -3.10 -17.35
N ILE A 313 5.07 -4.36 -16.92
CA ILE A 313 4.93 -5.52 -17.81
C ILE A 313 3.81 -6.39 -17.25
N THR A 314 2.70 -6.47 -17.98
CA THR A 314 1.47 -7.17 -17.53
C THR A 314 0.96 -6.63 -16.19
N ARG A 315 1.05 -7.41 -15.10
CA ARG A 315 0.70 -7.02 -13.73
C ARG A 315 1.91 -6.76 -12.84
N ALA A 316 3.11 -6.76 -13.41
CA ALA A 316 4.35 -6.43 -12.70
C ALA A 316 4.81 -5.00 -13.03
N GLY A 317 5.58 -4.42 -12.11
CA GLY A 317 6.20 -3.10 -12.26
C GLY A 317 7.66 -3.14 -11.79
N GLY A 318 8.51 -2.36 -12.44
CA GLY A 318 9.96 -2.41 -12.20
C GLY A 318 10.65 -1.05 -12.20
N VAL A 319 11.71 -0.95 -11.40
CA VAL A 319 12.58 0.24 -11.30
C VAL A 319 14.04 -0.18 -11.10
N ARG A 320 14.98 0.74 -11.42
CA ARG A 320 16.38 0.64 -11.01
C ARG A 320 16.63 1.53 -9.80
N ILE A 321 17.26 0.97 -8.78
CA ILE A 321 17.55 1.63 -7.51
C ILE A 321 19.07 1.76 -7.34
N ASP A 322 19.53 2.96 -7.01
CA ASP A 322 20.94 3.25 -6.73
C ASP A 322 21.24 3.05 -5.24
N LEU A 323 21.91 1.95 -4.89
CA LEU A 323 22.26 1.61 -3.50
C LEU A 323 23.52 2.34 -3.04
N ASP A 324 24.44 2.62 -3.95
CA ASP A 324 25.63 3.45 -3.72
C ASP A 324 26.10 3.99 -5.07
N SER A 325 26.09 5.31 -5.28
CA SER A 325 26.62 5.90 -6.51
C SER A 325 28.14 5.69 -6.66
N GLY A 326 28.79 5.16 -5.62
CA GLY A 326 30.20 4.86 -5.56
C GLY A 326 31.05 6.10 -5.25
N ARG A 327 32.36 5.87 -5.16
CA ARG A 327 33.37 6.91 -5.04
C ARG A 327 34.57 6.51 -5.88
N ALA A 328 34.86 7.30 -6.91
CA ALA A 328 35.90 6.98 -7.90
C ALA A 328 37.22 6.54 -7.23
N GLY A 329 37.69 5.33 -7.58
CA GLY A 329 38.92 4.74 -7.05
C GLY A 329 38.87 4.26 -5.59
N ILE A 330 37.71 4.31 -4.92
CA ILE A 330 37.56 3.95 -3.51
C ILE A 330 36.44 2.91 -3.30
N VAL A 331 35.23 3.19 -3.78
CA VAL A 331 34.05 2.31 -3.63
C VAL A 331 33.36 2.19 -4.99
N PRO A 332 33.07 0.97 -5.49
CA PRO A 332 32.32 0.80 -6.73
C PRO A 332 30.88 1.27 -6.57
N SER A 333 30.23 1.63 -7.67
CA SER A 333 28.79 1.86 -7.67
C SER A 333 28.03 0.55 -7.47
N GLN A 334 26.92 0.58 -6.76
CA GLN A 334 26.05 -0.58 -6.53
C GLN A 334 24.61 -0.19 -6.86
N GLN A 335 23.95 -0.98 -7.71
CA GLN A 335 22.56 -0.78 -8.12
C GLN A 335 21.76 -2.07 -7.99
N LEU A 336 20.44 -1.97 -8.02
CA LEU A 336 19.50 -3.09 -7.96
C LEU A 336 18.40 -2.90 -8.99
N ASN A 337 18.12 -3.95 -9.76
CA ASN A 337 16.89 -4.08 -10.53
C ASN A 337 15.81 -4.62 -9.61
N PHE A 338 14.74 -3.85 -9.38
CA PHE A 338 13.68 -4.22 -8.46
C PHE A 338 12.35 -4.37 -9.19
N TRP A 339 11.68 -5.50 -8.99
CA TRP A 339 10.37 -5.81 -9.56
C TRP A 339 9.37 -6.23 -8.48
N THR A 340 8.10 -5.93 -8.71
CA THR A 340 6.97 -6.38 -7.89
C THR A 340 5.82 -6.83 -8.80
N ILE A 341 5.08 -7.88 -8.44
CA ILE A 341 3.90 -8.37 -9.16
C ILE A 341 2.70 -8.54 -8.22
N HIS A 342 1.51 -8.32 -8.77
CA HIS A 342 0.26 -8.82 -8.19
C HIS A 342 -0.48 -9.64 -9.26
N ALA A 343 -0.38 -10.96 -9.19
CA ALA A 343 -0.85 -11.86 -10.25
C ALA A 343 -2.39 -11.99 -10.29
N GLY A 344 -2.92 -12.80 -11.21
CA GLY A 344 -4.34 -13.15 -11.23
C GLY A 344 -4.72 -14.07 -10.07
N ALA A 345 -5.73 -13.67 -9.29
CA ALA A 345 -6.18 -14.40 -8.10
C ALA A 345 -7.02 -15.64 -8.41
N TYR A 346 -7.91 -15.54 -9.40
CA TYR A 346 -8.93 -16.56 -9.67
C TYR A 346 -8.82 -17.15 -11.09
N PRO A 347 -9.18 -18.43 -11.27
CA PRO A 347 -9.44 -19.43 -10.22
C PRO A 347 -8.21 -19.71 -9.35
N TYR A 348 -8.43 -19.97 -8.05
CA TYR A 348 -7.38 -20.22 -7.06
C TYR A 348 -7.15 -21.72 -6.91
N GLY A 349 -5.97 -22.21 -7.31
CA GLY A 349 -5.68 -23.64 -7.38
C GLY A 349 -5.93 -24.44 -6.10
N PRO A 350 -5.53 -23.97 -4.90
CA PRO A 350 -5.78 -24.70 -3.65
C PRO A 350 -7.26 -24.98 -3.38
N TYR A 351 -8.18 -24.09 -3.77
CA TYR A 351 -9.62 -24.37 -3.65
C TYR A 351 -10.06 -25.55 -4.53
N GLY A 352 -9.47 -25.66 -5.72
CA GLY A 352 -9.71 -26.80 -6.62
C GLY A 352 -9.40 -28.14 -5.96
N PHE A 353 -8.32 -28.23 -5.18
CA PHE A 353 -8.00 -29.44 -4.42
C PHE A 353 -8.85 -29.59 -3.15
N CYS A 354 -8.92 -28.54 -2.34
CA CYS A 354 -9.46 -28.60 -0.99
C CYS A 354 -10.98 -28.66 -0.93
N PHE A 355 -11.67 -28.07 -1.90
CA PHE A 355 -13.14 -27.94 -1.89
C PHE A 355 -13.80 -28.69 -3.05
N ASP A 356 -13.22 -28.59 -4.25
CA ASP A 356 -13.83 -29.12 -5.46
C ASP A 356 -13.38 -30.56 -5.80
N ASN A 357 -12.39 -31.11 -5.09
CA ASN A 357 -11.77 -32.42 -5.35
C ASN A 357 -11.30 -32.60 -6.80
N LEU A 358 -10.78 -31.54 -7.42
CA LEU A 358 -10.25 -31.57 -8.77
C LEU A 358 -8.96 -32.40 -8.84
N THR A 359 -8.74 -33.00 -10.02
CA THR A 359 -7.48 -33.66 -10.36
C THR A 359 -6.37 -32.62 -10.59
N ALA A 360 -5.10 -33.06 -10.49
CA ALA A 360 -3.95 -32.20 -10.79
C ALA A 360 -4.01 -31.60 -12.20
N GLU A 361 -4.51 -32.35 -13.18
CA GLU A 361 -4.69 -31.89 -14.57
C GLU A 361 -5.71 -30.75 -14.67
N GLN A 362 -6.84 -30.88 -13.96
CA GLN A 362 -7.87 -29.83 -13.92
C GLN A 362 -7.39 -28.58 -13.17
N VAL A 363 -6.66 -28.75 -12.06
CA VAL A 363 -6.05 -27.60 -11.37
C VAL A 363 -5.03 -26.91 -12.27
N LEU A 364 -4.20 -27.65 -13.01
CA LEU A 364 -3.28 -27.06 -13.98
C LEU A 364 -4.00 -26.30 -15.10
N GLU A 365 -5.17 -26.76 -15.54
CA GLU A 365 -6.01 -26.01 -16.48
C GLU A 365 -6.53 -24.70 -15.85
N ASN A 366 -6.99 -24.74 -14.60
CA ASN A 366 -7.39 -23.55 -13.85
C ASN A 366 -6.22 -22.56 -13.68
N GLU A 367 -5.02 -23.05 -13.39
CA GLU A 367 -3.79 -22.25 -13.34
C GLU A 367 -3.49 -21.53 -14.66
N ALA A 368 -3.78 -22.17 -15.80
CA ALA A 368 -3.64 -21.54 -17.10
C ALA A 368 -4.73 -20.48 -17.35
N GLN A 369 -5.96 -20.73 -16.90
CA GLN A 369 -7.11 -19.84 -17.09
C GLN A 369 -7.08 -18.59 -16.20
N SER A 370 -6.46 -18.67 -15.02
CA SER A 370 -6.33 -17.54 -14.08
C SER A 370 -5.46 -16.39 -14.60
N GLY A 371 -4.74 -16.60 -15.69
CA GLY A 371 -3.93 -15.59 -16.36
C GLY A 371 -2.59 -15.28 -15.67
N ARG A 372 -2.33 -15.83 -14.49
CA ARG A 372 -1.06 -15.69 -13.76
C ARG A 372 0.13 -16.32 -14.48
N ILE A 373 -0.04 -17.49 -15.11
CA ILE A 373 1.02 -18.11 -15.93
C ILE A 373 1.50 -17.18 -17.06
N PRO A 374 0.64 -16.68 -17.97
CA PRO A 374 1.09 -15.79 -19.03
C PRO A 374 1.61 -14.44 -18.52
N GLN A 375 1.11 -13.93 -17.39
CA GLN A 375 1.65 -12.73 -16.74
C GLN A 375 3.11 -12.92 -16.32
N VAL A 376 3.40 -13.99 -15.55
CA VAL A 376 4.77 -14.30 -15.10
C VAL A 376 5.70 -14.56 -16.29
N LYS A 377 5.27 -15.39 -17.27
CA LYS A 377 6.06 -15.66 -18.49
C LYS A 377 6.43 -14.39 -19.24
N LYS A 378 5.47 -13.50 -19.47
CA LYS A 378 5.71 -12.26 -20.23
C LYS A 378 6.61 -11.29 -19.47
N THR A 379 6.47 -11.21 -18.15
CA THR A 379 7.38 -10.40 -17.32
C THR A 379 8.81 -10.94 -17.37
N LEU A 380 9.00 -12.25 -17.13
CA LEU A 380 10.34 -12.88 -17.19
C LEU A 380 11.01 -12.70 -18.55
N ALA A 381 10.26 -12.85 -19.65
CA ALA A 381 10.76 -12.58 -20.99
C ALA A 381 11.18 -11.11 -21.17
N GLY A 382 10.39 -10.16 -20.64
CA GLY A 382 10.69 -8.74 -20.73
C GLY A 382 11.92 -8.31 -19.93
N ILE A 383 12.27 -9.04 -18.87
CA ILE A 383 13.44 -8.74 -18.00
C ILE A 383 14.63 -9.65 -18.25
N GLN A 384 14.60 -10.48 -19.32
CA GLN A 384 15.64 -11.47 -19.58
C GLN A 384 17.05 -10.86 -19.63
N GLY A 385 17.20 -9.66 -20.19
CA GLY A 385 18.48 -8.94 -20.20
C GLY A 385 19.00 -8.61 -18.79
N GLN A 386 18.11 -8.20 -17.87
CA GLN A 386 18.46 -7.93 -16.48
C GLN A 386 18.82 -9.23 -15.74
N LEU A 387 18.12 -10.33 -16.02
CA LEU A 387 18.43 -11.63 -15.43
C LEU A 387 19.78 -12.17 -15.92
N ALA A 388 20.12 -11.94 -17.20
CA ALA A 388 21.41 -12.32 -17.76
C ALA A 388 22.58 -11.51 -17.18
N ASP A 389 22.38 -10.22 -16.89
CA ASP A 389 23.37 -9.32 -16.29
C ASP A 389 23.29 -9.26 -14.75
N ALA A 390 22.56 -10.18 -14.12
CA ALA A 390 22.29 -10.12 -12.67
C ALA A 390 23.55 -10.15 -11.79
N GLN A 391 24.68 -10.63 -12.30
CA GLN A 391 25.95 -10.57 -11.56
C GLN A 391 26.51 -9.15 -11.45
N SER A 392 26.24 -8.28 -12.44
CA SER A 392 26.66 -6.88 -12.42
C SER A 392 25.64 -6.01 -11.69
N VAL A 393 24.35 -6.20 -12.00
CA VAL A 393 23.24 -5.50 -11.35
C VAL A 393 22.22 -6.54 -10.87
N PRO A 394 22.22 -6.92 -9.58
CA PRO A 394 21.32 -7.94 -9.06
C PRO A 394 19.86 -7.63 -9.31
N VAL A 395 19.03 -8.67 -9.29
CA VAL A 395 17.58 -8.58 -9.44
C VAL A 395 16.94 -9.05 -8.14
N ALA A 396 16.02 -8.24 -7.61
CA ALA A 396 15.06 -8.65 -6.58
C ALA A 396 13.65 -8.56 -7.17
N PHE A 397 12.87 -9.63 -7.00
CA PHE A 397 11.53 -9.74 -7.55
C PHE A 397 10.57 -10.15 -6.43
N THR A 398 9.68 -9.25 -6.06
CA THR A 398 8.71 -9.43 -4.97
C THR A 398 7.30 -9.64 -5.52
N GLY A 399 6.35 -10.05 -4.69
CA GLY A 399 4.95 -9.98 -5.09
C GLY A 399 4.04 -11.00 -4.45
N ASP A 400 2.75 -10.75 -4.66
CA ASP A 400 1.66 -11.68 -4.49
C ASP A 400 1.46 -12.42 -5.82
N PHE A 401 1.80 -13.70 -5.83
CA PHE A 401 1.66 -14.57 -7.00
C PHE A 401 0.31 -15.27 -7.05
N ASN A 402 -0.51 -15.13 -6.00
CA ASN A 402 -1.76 -15.83 -5.77
C ASN A 402 -1.63 -17.35 -5.92
N ALA A 403 -0.42 -17.88 -5.76
CA ALA A 403 -0.05 -19.24 -6.11
C ALA A 403 0.92 -19.79 -5.06
N PRO A 404 0.72 -21.01 -4.53
CA PRO A 404 1.73 -21.63 -3.69
C PRO A 404 3.03 -21.92 -4.47
N SER A 405 4.09 -22.28 -3.75
CA SER A 405 5.34 -22.71 -4.37
C SER A 405 5.37 -24.21 -4.64
N HIS A 406 6.01 -24.61 -5.73
CA HIS A 406 6.42 -26.00 -6.01
C HIS A 406 7.31 -26.59 -4.90
N LEU A 407 7.92 -25.73 -4.07
CA LEU A 407 8.74 -26.13 -2.93
C LEU A 407 7.94 -26.37 -1.64
N ASP A 408 6.67 -25.96 -1.59
CA ASP A 408 5.86 -25.99 -0.36
C ASP A 408 4.95 -27.22 -0.29
N TRP A 409 4.45 -27.69 -1.44
CA TRP A 409 3.53 -28.81 -1.52
C TRP A 409 4.27 -30.15 -1.55
N VAL A 410 5.06 -30.43 -0.52
CA VAL A 410 5.85 -31.67 -0.38
C VAL A 410 5.09 -32.76 0.38
N GLU A 411 5.58 -34.00 0.32
CA GLU A 411 4.95 -35.14 0.99
C GLU A 411 4.72 -34.91 2.49
N ALA A 412 5.69 -34.30 3.18
CA ALA A 412 5.59 -33.99 4.60
C ALA A 412 4.47 -32.98 4.94
N ALA A 413 4.00 -32.20 3.96
CA ALA A 413 2.93 -31.22 4.09
C ALA A 413 1.59 -31.71 3.49
N ARG A 414 1.52 -32.96 3.01
CA ARG A 414 0.36 -33.51 2.28
C ARG A 414 -0.97 -33.29 3.02
N GLU A 415 -1.00 -33.56 4.33
CA GLU A 415 -2.22 -33.43 5.13
C GLU A 415 -2.70 -31.96 5.22
N GLN A 416 -1.77 -31.01 5.26
CA GLN A 416 -2.07 -29.57 5.26
C GLN A 416 -2.56 -29.11 3.88
N ASN A 417 -2.05 -29.74 2.82
CA ASN A 417 -2.39 -29.46 1.42
C ASN A 417 -3.53 -30.36 0.91
N CYS A 418 -4.51 -30.64 1.77
CA CYS A 418 -5.75 -31.34 1.40
C CYS A 418 -5.53 -32.73 0.76
N GLY A 419 -4.49 -33.44 1.19
CA GLY A 419 -4.16 -34.77 0.69
C GLY A 419 -3.25 -34.77 -0.55
N VAL A 420 -2.76 -33.60 -0.98
CA VAL A 420 -1.95 -33.44 -2.20
C VAL A 420 -0.49 -33.14 -1.87
N ALA A 421 0.42 -33.71 -2.65
CA ALA A 421 1.85 -33.42 -2.60
C ALA A 421 2.46 -33.57 -4.00
N GLY A 422 3.62 -32.95 -4.21
CA GLY A 422 4.36 -32.98 -5.46
C GLY A 422 3.73 -32.18 -6.60
N PHE A 423 2.82 -31.24 -6.29
CA PHE A 423 2.22 -30.40 -7.32
C PHE A 423 3.18 -29.27 -7.73
N GLU A 424 3.57 -29.27 -9.00
CA GLU A 424 4.50 -28.29 -9.58
C GLU A 424 3.77 -26.99 -9.93
N TRP A 425 3.57 -26.13 -8.93
CA TRP A 425 2.92 -24.82 -9.11
C TRP A 425 3.61 -23.97 -10.20
N PRO A 426 2.95 -23.73 -11.35
CA PRO A 426 3.65 -23.30 -12.56
C PRO A 426 4.37 -21.95 -12.45
N THR A 427 3.78 -20.98 -11.74
CA THR A 427 4.39 -19.65 -11.59
C THR A 427 5.72 -19.72 -10.84
N SER A 428 5.78 -20.48 -9.75
CA SER A 428 7.02 -20.65 -8.97
C SER A 428 8.07 -21.48 -9.71
N VAL A 429 7.67 -22.49 -10.49
CA VAL A 429 8.58 -23.25 -11.36
C VAL A 429 9.23 -22.34 -12.40
N LEU A 430 8.43 -21.48 -13.06
CA LEU A 430 8.94 -20.54 -14.05
C LEU A 430 9.98 -19.57 -13.48
N MET A 431 9.79 -19.11 -12.23
CA MET A 431 10.78 -18.28 -11.54
C MET A 431 12.10 -19.05 -11.38
N ALA A 432 12.04 -20.27 -10.86
CA ALA A 432 13.21 -21.13 -10.64
C ALA A 432 13.94 -21.48 -11.95
N GLU A 433 13.22 -21.79 -13.03
CA GLU A 433 13.79 -22.08 -14.35
C GLU A 433 14.52 -20.88 -14.96
N ASN A 434 14.12 -19.65 -14.61
CA ASN A 434 14.83 -18.42 -15.00
C ASN A 434 15.99 -18.08 -14.01
N GLY A 435 16.27 -19.00 -13.09
CA GLY A 435 17.33 -18.93 -12.09
C GLY A 435 17.14 -17.81 -11.07
N LEU A 436 15.88 -17.47 -10.76
CA LEU A 436 15.50 -16.71 -9.59
C LEU A 436 15.35 -17.65 -8.40
N VAL A 437 15.87 -17.25 -7.24
CA VAL A 437 15.95 -18.06 -6.03
C VAL A 437 14.96 -17.53 -4.99
N ASP A 438 14.12 -18.39 -4.44
CA ASP A 438 13.18 -18.07 -3.36
C ASP A 438 13.94 -17.83 -2.05
N SER A 439 14.00 -16.57 -1.60
CA SER A 439 14.77 -16.23 -0.41
C SER A 439 14.20 -16.77 0.89
N PHE A 440 12.90 -17.04 0.96
CA PHE A 440 12.29 -17.63 2.15
C PHE A 440 12.75 -19.07 2.31
N ARG A 441 12.77 -19.86 1.22
CA ARG A 441 13.24 -21.25 1.24
C ARG A 441 14.75 -21.39 1.38
N VAL A 442 15.52 -20.36 1.04
CA VAL A 442 16.95 -20.31 1.41
C VAL A 442 17.13 -20.21 2.92
N ALA A 443 16.33 -19.38 3.61
CA ALA A 443 16.40 -19.23 5.06
C ALA A 443 15.72 -20.39 5.82
N HIS A 444 14.65 -20.93 5.25
CA HIS A 444 13.78 -21.96 5.84
C HIS A 444 13.59 -23.13 4.88
N PRO A 445 14.59 -24.03 4.75
CA PRO A 445 14.59 -25.06 3.72
C PRO A 445 13.56 -26.17 3.92
N ASP A 446 13.03 -26.34 5.15
CA ASP A 446 12.02 -27.35 5.46
C ASP A 446 10.61 -26.72 5.49
N PRO A 447 9.76 -26.98 4.47
CA PRO A 447 8.40 -26.44 4.39
C PRO A 447 7.43 -27.05 5.41
N ALA A 448 7.72 -28.23 5.98
CA ALA A 448 6.88 -28.81 7.01
C ALA A 448 7.17 -28.20 8.39
N LEU A 449 8.43 -27.81 8.65
CA LEU A 449 8.82 -27.15 9.89
C LEU A 449 8.43 -25.66 9.91
N ASP A 450 8.70 -24.95 8.80
CA ASP A 450 8.31 -23.55 8.64
C ASP A 450 7.61 -23.36 7.28
N PRO A 451 6.27 -23.49 7.25
CA PRO A 451 5.51 -23.35 6.00
C PRO A 451 5.51 -21.91 5.48
N GLY A 452 5.70 -20.91 6.35
CA GLY A 452 5.75 -19.51 5.94
C GLY A 452 4.44 -18.93 5.37
N ASN A 453 3.28 -19.54 5.67
CA ASN A 453 1.98 -19.17 5.09
C ASN A 453 1.68 -17.68 5.21
N THR A 454 1.45 -17.02 4.07
CA THR A 454 1.16 -15.59 3.98
C THR A 454 -0.33 -15.31 3.79
N TRP A 455 -1.07 -16.26 3.21
CA TRP A 455 -2.53 -16.27 3.16
C TRP A 455 -3.06 -17.28 4.18
N SER A 456 -3.82 -16.89 5.21
CA SER A 456 -4.15 -15.52 5.61
C SER A 456 -4.18 -15.40 7.15
N PRO A 457 -3.52 -14.37 7.74
CA PRO A 457 -3.59 -14.12 9.17
C PRO A 457 -4.98 -13.76 9.71
N ILE A 458 -5.93 -13.35 8.86
CA ILE A 458 -7.25 -12.86 9.31
C ILE A 458 -8.44 -13.61 8.69
N LEU A 459 -8.20 -14.50 7.74
CA LEU A 459 -9.22 -15.37 7.13
C LEU A 459 -8.93 -16.83 7.52
N PRO A 460 -9.34 -17.27 8.72
CA PRO A 460 -9.17 -18.67 9.14
C PRO A 460 -10.20 -19.62 8.49
N ARG A 461 -11.25 -19.09 7.86
CA ARG A 461 -12.33 -19.85 7.22
C ARG A 461 -12.69 -19.25 5.86
N HIS A 462 -12.97 -20.13 4.92
CA HIS A 462 -13.43 -19.80 3.58
C HIS A 462 -14.91 -19.39 3.60
N ASP A 463 -15.31 -18.41 2.77
CA ASP A 463 -16.70 -17.95 2.64
C ASP A 463 -17.39 -17.58 3.98
N GLY A 464 -16.62 -16.99 4.88
CA GLY A 464 -17.11 -16.45 6.15
C GLY A 464 -17.00 -17.40 7.34
N VAL A 465 -17.53 -16.96 8.49
CA VAL A 465 -17.25 -17.59 9.79
C VAL A 465 -17.80 -19.02 9.95
N THR A 466 -18.68 -19.46 9.05
CA THR A 466 -19.28 -20.81 9.06
C THR A 466 -18.72 -21.76 8.01
N GLY A 467 -17.92 -21.27 7.05
CA GLY A 467 -17.39 -22.12 6.00
C GLY A 467 -16.22 -23.01 6.46
N PRO A 468 -15.69 -23.85 5.57
CA PRO A 468 -14.59 -24.76 5.89
C PRO A 468 -13.33 -23.99 6.28
N PRO A 469 -12.34 -24.63 6.92
CA PRO A 469 -11.03 -24.02 7.14
C PRO A 469 -10.45 -23.50 5.83
N GLU A 470 -9.92 -22.27 5.87
CA GLU A 470 -9.26 -21.64 4.73
C GLU A 470 -7.90 -22.33 4.49
N PRO A 471 -7.58 -22.80 3.27
CA PRO A 471 -6.24 -23.24 2.91
C PRO A 471 -5.21 -22.18 3.26
N GLN A 472 -4.26 -22.54 4.11
CA GLN A 472 -3.22 -21.62 4.54
C GLN A 472 -1.99 -21.85 3.66
N ASP A 473 -1.72 -20.92 2.75
CA ASP A 473 -0.69 -21.03 1.74
C ASP A 473 0.31 -19.88 1.83
N ARG A 474 1.54 -20.15 1.39
CA ARG A 474 2.53 -19.10 1.11
C ARG A 474 2.42 -18.69 -0.35
N ILE A 475 1.87 -17.49 -0.59
CA ILE A 475 1.61 -16.96 -1.94
C ILE A 475 2.34 -15.64 -2.22
N ASP A 476 2.98 -15.07 -1.21
CA ASP A 476 3.81 -13.88 -1.31
C ASP A 476 5.29 -14.24 -1.23
N PHE A 477 6.09 -13.72 -2.16
CA PHE A 477 7.48 -14.15 -2.34
C PHE A 477 8.45 -12.98 -2.47
N ILE A 478 9.69 -13.23 -2.07
CA ILE A 478 10.85 -12.43 -2.46
C ILE A 478 11.83 -13.37 -3.15
N TYR A 479 11.88 -13.28 -4.47
CA TYR A 479 12.86 -13.95 -5.31
C TYR A 479 14.09 -13.04 -5.53
N HIS A 480 15.27 -13.63 -5.72
CA HIS A 480 16.47 -12.88 -6.07
C HIS A 480 17.36 -13.60 -7.09
N LYS A 481 18.22 -12.84 -7.77
CA LYS A 481 19.27 -13.36 -8.64
C LYS A 481 20.49 -12.43 -8.59
N GLY A 482 21.69 -13.01 -8.67
CA GLY A 482 22.94 -12.24 -8.70
C GLY A 482 23.57 -12.02 -7.33
N ALA A 483 24.29 -10.90 -7.16
CA ALA A 483 25.10 -10.55 -6.00
C ALA A 483 24.30 -10.17 -4.73
N LEU A 484 23.29 -10.98 -4.38
CA LEU A 484 22.48 -10.86 -3.17
C LEU A 484 22.54 -12.17 -2.38
N HIS A 485 23.13 -12.12 -1.18
CA HIS A 485 23.21 -13.26 -0.28
C HIS A 485 22.13 -13.16 0.81
N VAL A 486 21.23 -14.14 0.89
CA VAL A 486 20.21 -14.21 1.93
C VAL A 486 20.86 -14.41 3.30
N VAL A 487 20.62 -13.49 4.22
CA VAL A 487 21.05 -13.60 5.62
C VAL A 487 19.94 -14.20 6.48
N ASP A 488 18.71 -13.75 6.26
CA ASP A 488 17.51 -14.15 6.97
C ASP A 488 16.28 -13.76 6.15
N SER A 489 15.17 -14.49 6.31
CA SER A 489 13.87 -14.16 5.73
C SER A 489 12.77 -14.46 6.75
N ARG A 490 11.83 -13.54 6.91
CA ARG A 490 10.81 -13.62 7.98
C ARG A 490 9.44 -13.31 7.44
N ARG A 491 8.46 -14.11 7.87
CA ARG A 491 7.04 -13.78 7.80
C ARG A 491 6.69 -12.82 8.93
N LEU A 492 6.03 -11.71 8.61
CA LEU A 492 5.70 -10.65 9.57
C LEU A 492 4.19 -10.37 9.57
N VAL A 493 3.66 -10.25 10.78
CA VAL A 493 2.30 -9.77 11.08
C VAL A 493 2.41 -8.89 12.33
N ALA A 494 1.77 -7.73 12.34
CA ALA A 494 1.78 -6.84 13.50
C ALA A 494 0.70 -7.25 14.51
N GLY A 495 1.09 -7.34 15.78
CA GLY A 495 0.18 -7.70 16.87
C GLY A 495 -0.45 -9.10 16.71
N THR A 496 -1.66 -9.26 17.22
CA THR A 496 -2.46 -10.48 17.10
C THR A 496 -3.79 -10.09 16.46
N PRO A 497 -3.88 -10.11 15.11
CA PRO A 497 -5.04 -9.56 14.43
C PRO A 497 -6.28 -10.40 14.70
N SER A 498 -7.42 -9.72 14.90
CA SER A 498 -8.73 -10.35 14.93
C SER A 498 -9.15 -10.74 13.50
N PRO A 499 -9.79 -11.91 13.32
CA PRO A 499 -10.24 -12.35 12.01
C PRO A 499 -11.42 -11.51 11.51
N VAL A 500 -11.69 -11.60 10.20
CA VAL A 500 -12.90 -11.05 9.59
C VAL A 500 -14.15 -11.67 10.27
N PRO A 501 -15.19 -10.88 10.61
CA PRO A 501 -15.40 -9.45 10.29
C PRO A 501 -14.89 -8.45 11.35
N ASN A 502 -14.21 -8.90 12.41
CA ASN A 502 -13.83 -8.05 13.55
C ASN A 502 -12.48 -7.33 13.38
N HIS A 503 -11.99 -7.20 12.14
CA HIS A 503 -10.64 -6.74 11.82
C HIS A 503 -10.47 -5.21 11.85
N ALA A 504 -11.55 -4.43 11.85
CA ALA A 504 -11.49 -2.97 11.66
C ALA A 504 -10.59 -2.23 12.68
N GLY A 505 -10.39 -2.80 13.87
CA GLY A 505 -9.53 -2.26 14.92
C GLY A 505 -8.11 -2.84 14.96
N ASN A 506 -7.75 -3.77 14.07
CA ASN A 506 -6.45 -4.46 14.11
C ASN A 506 -5.27 -3.48 13.98
N GLU A 507 -4.13 -3.83 14.57
CA GLU A 507 -2.85 -3.18 14.25
C GLU A 507 -2.37 -3.59 12.86
N TRP A 508 -2.54 -4.88 12.51
CA TRP A 508 -2.25 -5.37 11.17
C TRP A 508 -3.28 -4.88 10.16
N THR A 509 -2.82 -4.26 9.09
CA THR A 509 -3.67 -3.59 8.09
C THR A 509 -3.91 -4.40 6.82
N SER A 510 -3.56 -5.69 6.80
CA SER A 510 -3.63 -6.53 5.61
C SER A 510 -4.25 -7.89 5.93
N ASP A 511 -4.83 -8.54 4.94
CA ASP A 511 -5.22 -9.95 4.97
C ASP A 511 -4.08 -10.89 4.55
N HIS A 512 -2.95 -10.37 4.08
CA HIS A 512 -1.71 -11.12 3.88
C HIS A 512 -0.74 -10.89 5.02
N ALA A 513 0.13 -11.86 5.32
CA ALA A 513 1.36 -11.61 6.06
C ALA A 513 2.43 -11.01 5.13
N ALA A 514 3.25 -10.08 5.61
CA ALA A 514 4.36 -9.57 4.83
C ALA A 514 5.57 -10.52 4.88
N VAL A 515 6.42 -10.47 3.86
CA VAL A 515 7.70 -11.19 3.84
C VAL A 515 8.82 -10.17 3.85
N LEU A 516 9.77 -10.30 4.79
CA LEU A 516 10.95 -9.44 4.90
C LEU A 516 12.21 -10.30 4.75
N THR A 517 13.02 -10.03 3.72
CA THR A 517 14.33 -10.67 3.56
C THR A 517 15.45 -9.67 3.82
N HIS A 518 16.39 -10.05 4.67
CA HIS A 518 17.67 -9.36 4.85
C HIS A 518 18.71 -9.99 3.92
N PHE A 519 19.18 -9.21 2.97
CA PHE A 519 20.29 -9.55 2.09
C PHE A 519 21.59 -8.87 2.53
N ARG A 520 22.70 -9.57 2.32
CA ARG A 520 24.01 -8.96 2.18
C ARG A 520 24.28 -8.71 0.70
N VAL A 521 24.49 -7.44 0.34
CA VAL A 521 24.91 -7.04 -1.01
C VAL A 521 26.41 -7.34 -1.12
N GLN A 522 26.80 -8.09 -2.15
CA GLN A 522 28.18 -8.55 -2.35
C GLN A 522 29.02 -7.61 -3.21
#